data_AF-A0A329S022-F1
#
_entry.id   AF-A0A329S022-F1
#
_cell.length_a   1.000
_cell.length_b   1.000
_cell.length_c   1.000
_cell.angle_alpha   90.00
_cell.angle_beta   90.00
_cell.angle_gamma   90.00
#
_symmetry.space_group_name_H-M   'P 1'
#
loop_
_entity.id
_entity.type
_entity.pdbx_description
1 polymer ?
#
loop_
_entity_poly.entity_id
_entity_poly.type
_entity_poly.pdbx_seq_one_letter_code
_entity_poly.pdbx_strand_id
1 'polypeptide(L)' 'MVMGSALLQTEQQRVALAISKLGGRAREWALTCGTSVDAAFPTWAQLNQQLPRVFVPPNQAYRIRSHLLAARQ' A
#
# COMPACT_ATOMS: atom_id res chain seq x y z
N MET A 1 5.31 -32.13 3.60
CA MET A 1 6.50 -31.26 3.43
C MET A 1 6.20 -30.33 2.26
N VAL A 2 5.79 -29.08 2.52
CA VAL A 2 5.41 -28.11 1.48
C VAL A 2 6.48 -27.02 1.45
N MET A 3 7.00 -26.79 0.25
CA MET A 3 8.18 -25.98 -0.05
C MET A 3 8.03 -24.54 0.43
N GLY A 4 8.69 -24.22 1.54
CA GLY A 4 8.87 -22.86 2.01
C GLY A 4 9.89 -22.10 1.17
N SER A 5 9.60 -21.81 -0.09
CA SER A 5 10.54 -21.12 -1.00
C SER A 5 10.59 -19.59 -0.82
N ALA A 6 9.94 -19.04 0.21
CA ALA A 6 9.91 -17.60 0.49
C ALA A 6 10.19 -17.23 1.96
N LEU A 7 10.74 -18.15 2.75
CA LEU A 7 10.93 -17.98 4.21
C LEU A 7 12.22 -17.26 4.61
N LEU A 8 13.05 -16.83 3.65
CA LEU A 8 14.38 -16.25 3.94
C LEU A 8 14.55 -14.79 3.48
N GLN A 9 13.47 -14.11 3.08
CA GLN A 9 13.52 -12.65 2.97
C GLN A 9 12.97 -12.05 4.26
N THR A 10 13.82 -11.28 4.95
CA THR A 10 13.42 -10.46 6.09
C THR A 10 12.16 -9.65 5.73
N GLU A 11 11.26 -9.43 6.69
CA GLU A 11 10.03 -8.65 6.44
C GLU A 11 10.37 -7.27 5.84
N GLN A 12 11.50 -6.69 6.24
CA GLN A 12 12.05 -5.47 5.66
C GLN A 12 12.38 -5.60 4.16
N GLN A 13 12.94 -6.71 3.70
CA GLN A 13 13.19 -6.93 2.26
C GLN A 13 11.88 -7.05 1.47
N ARG A 14 10.86 -7.72 2.03
CA ARG A 14 9.53 -7.80 1.40
C ARG A 14 8.88 -6.42 1.29
N VAL A 15 8.98 -5.61 2.33
CA VAL A 15 8.50 -4.22 2.36
C VAL A 15 9.26 -3.37 1.34
N ALA A 16 10.59 -3.43 1.31
CA ALA A 16 11.41 -2.69 0.35
C ALA A 16 11.10 -3.08 -1.10
N LEU A 17 10.93 -4.37 -1.37
CA LEU A 17 10.51 -4.87 -2.69
C LEU A 17 9.14 -4.31 -3.06
N ALA A 18 8.17 -4.33 -2.16
CA ALA A 18 6.84 -3.81 -2.47
C ALA A 18 6.84 -2.29 -2.70
N ILE A 19 7.62 -1.53 -1.93
CA ILE A 19 7.84 -0.09 -2.17
C ILE A 19 8.47 0.15 -3.54
N SER A 20 9.40 -0.71 -3.98
CA SER A 20 9.99 -0.64 -5.33
C SER A 20 8.98 -0.86 -6.46
N LYS A 21 7.88 -1.58 -6.18
CA LYS A 21 6.79 -1.81 -7.13
C LYS A 21 5.77 -0.66 -7.15
N LEU A 22 5.80 0.25 -6.17
CA LEU A 22 4.96 1.44 -6.18
C LEU A 22 5.47 2.43 -7.24
N GLY A 23 4.53 3.12 -7.88
CA GLY A 23 4.82 4.14 -8.89
C GLY A 23 4.47 5.55 -8.42
N GLY A 24 5.16 6.55 -8.98
CA GLY A 24 4.87 7.97 -8.81
C GLY A 24 4.70 8.40 -7.35
N ARG A 25 3.60 9.10 -7.05
CA ARG A 25 3.32 9.67 -5.72
C ARG A 25 3.19 8.64 -4.61
N ALA A 26 2.81 7.39 -4.93
CA ALA A 26 2.75 6.32 -3.92
C ALA A 26 4.15 5.90 -3.45
N ARG A 27 5.12 5.89 -4.35
CA ARG A 27 6.52 5.60 -4.04
C ARG A 27 7.16 6.73 -3.24
N GLU A 28 6.96 7.98 -3.66
CA GLU A 28 7.46 9.15 -2.94
C GLU A 28 6.92 9.20 -1.51
N TRP A 29 5.60 9.02 -1.34
CA TRP A 29 4.98 8.94 -0.02
C TRP A 29 5.59 7.83 0.84
N ALA A 30 5.75 6.62 0.30
CA ALA A 30 6.32 5.49 1.05
C ALA A 30 7.77 5.75 1.49
N LEU A 31 8.57 6.42 0.65
CA LEU A 31 9.95 6.81 0.97
C LEU A 31 10.01 7.95 2.00
N THR A 32 9.12 8.94 1.91
CA THR A 32 9.01 10.02 2.92
C THR A 32 8.55 9.48 4.27
N CYS A 33 7.60 8.54 4.28
CA CYS A 33 7.20 7.86 5.51
C CYS A 33 8.35 7.04 6.11
N GLY A 34 9.08 6.27 5.29
CA GLY A 34 10.20 5.44 5.71
C GLY A 34 11.43 6.19 6.22
N THR A 35 11.60 7.46 5.85
CA THR A 35 12.72 8.31 6.31
C THR A 35 12.41 9.07 7.60
N SER A 36 11.13 9.29 7.90
CA SER A 36 10.71 10.05 9.08
C SER A 36 10.59 9.20 10.34
N VAL A 37 10.56 7.87 10.21
CA VAL A 37 10.46 6.91 11.31
C VAL A 37 11.34 5.73 10.96
N ASP A 38 12.35 5.47 11.79
CA ASP A 38 13.45 4.49 11.65
C ASP A 38 13.04 3.06 11.20
N ALA A 39 11.75 2.73 11.22
CA ALA A 39 11.15 1.61 10.50
C ALA A 39 9.65 1.86 10.31
N ALA A 40 9.25 2.85 9.50
CA ALA A 40 7.84 3.26 9.38
C ALA A 40 6.86 2.09 9.06
N PHE A 41 7.37 1.04 8.41
CA PHE A 41 6.62 -0.18 8.13
C PHE A 41 7.46 -1.40 8.56
N PRO A 42 7.35 -1.85 9.83
CA PRO A 42 8.11 -3.00 10.32
C PRO A 42 7.64 -4.32 9.69
N THR A 43 6.41 -4.35 9.15
CA THR A 43 5.79 -5.52 8.52
C THR A 43 5.05 -5.14 7.24
N TRP A 44 4.91 -6.10 6.31
CA TRP A 44 4.11 -5.90 5.10
C TRP A 44 2.65 -5.53 5.39
N ALA A 45 2.07 -6.11 6.45
CA ALA A 45 0.70 -5.85 6.86
C ALA A 45 0.47 -4.36 7.19
N GLN A 46 1.43 -3.72 7.85
CA GLN A 46 1.34 -2.31 8.21
C GLN A 46 1.37 -1.39 6.99
N LEU A 47 2.27 -1.65 6.03
CA LEU A 47 2.31 -0.93 4.76
C LEU A 47 0.98 -1.08 4.00
N ASN A 48 0.45 -2.30 3.93
CA ASN A 48 -0.77 -2.61 3.19
C ASN A 48 -2.03 -2.00 3.85
N GLN A 49 -2.04 -1.77 5.16
CA GLN A 49 -3.13 -1.04 5.82
C GLN A 49 -3.04 0.48 5.67
N GLN A 50 -1.83 1.05 5.63
CA GLN A 50 -1.68 2.51 5.52
C GLN A 50 -1.90 3.02 4.10
N LEU A 51 -1.53 2.26 3.07
CA LEU A 51 -1.76 2.59 1.66
C LEU A 51 -3.22 2.99 1.36
N PRO A 52 -4.24 2.15 1.63
CA PRO A 52 -5.62 2.52 1.37
C PRO A 52 -6.07 3.68 2.25
N ARG A 53 -5.58 3.80 3.49
CA ARG A 53 -5.97 4.92 4.36
C ARG A 53 -5.53 6.29 3.81
N VAL A 54 -4.40 6.36 3.12
CA VAL A 54 -3.85 7.60 2.55
C VAL A 54 -4.37 7.86 1.14
N PHE A 55 -4.52 6.81 0.32
CA PHE A 55 -4.87 6.97 -1.10
C PHE A 55 -6.35 6.74 -1.42
N VAL A 56 -7.14 6.14 -0.54
CA VAL A 56 -8.58 6.01 -0.76
C VAL A 56 -9.26 7.36 -0.47
N PRO A 57 -9.98 7.92 -1.45
CA PRO A 57 -10.73 9.14 -1.25
C PRO A 57 -11.80 8.95 -0.16
N PRO A 58 -12.07 9.96 0.67
CA PRO A 58 -13.19 9.90 1.59
C PRO A 58 -14.50 9.64 0.82
N ASN A 59 -15.39 8.88 1.45
CA ASN A 59 -16.71 8.55 0.92
C ASN A 59 -16.69 7.80 -0.44
N GLN A 60 -15.67 6.95 -0.67
CA GLN A 60 -15.50 6.21 -1.92
C GLN A 60 -16.75 5.42 -2.35
N ALA A 61 -17.49 4.83 -1.40
CA ALA A 61 -18.73 4.11 -1.70
C ALA A 61 -19.79 5.02 -2.35
N TYR A 62 -19.95 6.26 -1.86
CA TYR A 62 -20.84 7.24 -2.46
C TYR A 62 -20.34 7.71 -3.82
N ARG A 63 -19.02 7.93 -3.98
CA ARG A 63 -18.42 8.33 -5.26
C ARG A 63 -18.66 7.27 -6.36
N ILE A 64 -18.53 5.99 -6.01
CA ILE A 64 -18.81 4.88 -6.94
C ILE A 64 -20.30 4.86 -7.30
N ARG A 65 -21.19 4.98 -6.32
CA ARG A 65 -22.65 4.98 -6.55
C ARG A 65 -23.10 6.16 -7.41
N SER A 66 -22.62 7.36 -7.11
CA SER A 66 -22.93 8.56 -7.89
C SER A 66 -22.40 8.48 -9.32
N HIS A 67 -21.16 8.04 -9.53
CA HIS A 67 -20.60 7.83 -10.87
C HIS A 67 -21.43 6.82 -11.67
N LEU A 68 -21.83 5.70 -11.04
CA LEU A 68 -22.62 4.68 -11.70
C LEU A 68 -24.03 5.19 -12.10
N LEU A 69 -24.62 6.07 -11.29
CA LEU A 69 -25.90 6.73 -11.62
C LEU A 69 -25.73 7.76 -12.74
N ALA A 70 -24.62 8.52 -12.73
CA ALA A 70 -24.30 9.47 -13.78
C ALA A 70 -24.03 8.78 -15.14
N ALA A 71 -23.35 7.63 -15.14
CA ALA A 71 -23.05 6.87 -16.35
C ALA A 71 -24.25 6.16 -16.99
N ARG A 72 -25.41 6.15 -16.34
CA ARG A 72 -26.67 5.56 -16.85
C ARG A 72 -27.66 6.57 -17.42
N GLN A 73 -27.35 7.87 -17.34
CA GLN A 73 -28.10 8.92 -18.03
C GLN A 73 -27.67 8.99 -19.50
#